data_AF-A0A914LXF9-F1
#
_entry.id   AF-A0A914LXF9-F1
#
_cell.length_a   1.000
_cell.length_b   1.000
_cell.length_c   1.000
_cell.angle_alpha   90.00
_cell.angle_beta   90.00
_cell.angle_gamma   90.00
#
_symmetry.space_group_name_H-M   'P 1'
#
loop_
_entity.id
_entity.type
_entity.pdbx_description
1 polymer ?
#
loop_
_entity_poly.entity_id
_entity_poly.type
_entity_poly.pdbx_seq_one_letter_code
_entity_poly.pdbx_strand_id
1 'polypeptide(L)'
;MVRPVQLDIMIIVLLRELSQMNGCGNCTSATCKTCTGHRCNDGKSFPYYCLNSDGTSLLECSSPDCYIDKNLNAGCGTCDGNKINVSCVDCSDFKCNSRNKLKETVFCYEKEENGQESEGSRPCTEKKCFISADTTKGESEGDLKKYTRQGCGKCPSPVIPCQTCNTTLCNNETLFKDSHYCWAEANTTIPCKISEYGNVCYYAVINDSKGRFVGPYRKIFSTHFDSTDTTRYGWGQLSPAS
;
A
#
# COMPACT_ATOMS: atom_id res chain seq x y z
N MET A 1 -23.65 17.31 -52.02
CA MET A 1 -23.59 16.01 -51.31
C MET A 1 -23.08 16.29 -49.91
N VAL A 2 -23.90 15.90 -48.93
CA VAL A 2 -23.74 16.18 -47.49
C VAL A 2 -22.78 15.15 -46.88
N ARG A 3 -22.02 15.59 -45.86
CA ARG A 3 -20.95 14.86 -45.15
C ARG A 3 -21.45 13.55 -44.49
N PRO A 4 -20.52 12.74 -43.96
CA PRO A 4 -20.42 12.75 -42.50
C PRO A 4 -18.99 12.90 -41.97
N VAL A 5 -18.86 13.80 -41.00
CA VAL A 5 -17.77 13.83 -40.02
C VAL A 5 -18.18 12.84 -38.95
N GLN A 6 -17.36 11.81 -38.70
CA GLN A 6 -17.64 10.82 -37.67
C GLN A 6 -16.34 10.53 -36.93
N LEU A 7 -16.03 11.35 -35.93
CA LEU A 7 -15.29 10.93 -34.73
C LEU A 7 -15.28 12.03 -33.65
N ASP A 8 -16.45 12.45 -33.20
CA ASP A 8 -16.61 13.11 -31.91
C ASP A 8 -17.64 12.30 -31.13
N ILE A 9 -17.49 12.21 -29.81
CA ILE A 9 -18.27 11.39 -28.84
C ILE A 9 -17.58 10.06 -28.48
N MET A 10 -16.55 10.11 -27.64
CA MET A 10 -16.39 9.21 -26.47
C MET A 10 -15.16 9.58 -25.61
N ILE A 11 -15.00 10.86 -25.29
CA ILE A 11 -14.26 11.29 -24.09
C ILE A 11 -15.24 12.09 -23.23
N ILE A 12 -16.29 11.40 -22.77
CA ILE A 12 -17.16 11.83 -21.67
C ILE A 12 -17.10 10.69 -20.66
N VAL A 13 -15.96 10.56 -19.99
CA VAL A 13 -15.83 9.66 -18.85
C VAL A 13 -14.99 10.39 -17.80
N LEU A 14 -15.66 10.71 -16.68
CA LEU A 14 -15.10 11.03 -15.36
C LEU A 14 -14.57 12.44 -15.08
N LEU A 15 -15.38 13.46 -15.38
CA LEU A 15 -15.56 14.55 -14.41
C LEU A 15 -17.04 14.51 -14.00
N ARG A 16 -17.32 14.01 -12.79
CA ARG A 16 -18.59 14.33 -12.12
C ARG A 16 -18.53 15.81 -11.76
N GLU A 17 -18.78 16.67 -12.73
CA GLU A 17 -19.10 18.05 -12.44
C GLU A 17 -20.38 18.03 -11.62
N LEU A 18 -20.30 18.47 -10.36
CA LEU A 18 -21.47 18.94 -9.64
C LEU A 18 -22.11 20.01 -10.52
N SER A 19 -23.16 19.66 -11.25
CA SER A 19 -23.88 20.61 -12.08
C SER A 19 -24.42 21.71 -11.17
N GLN A 20 -23.85 22.91 -11.27
CA GLN A 20 -24.36 24.09 -10.58
C GLN A 20 -25.75 24.39 -11.14
N MET A 21 -26.78 23.95 -10.42
CA MET A 21 -28.17 24.21 -10.80
C MET A 21 -28.59 25.58 -10.26
N ASN A 22 -28.44 26.60 -11.10
CA ASN A 22 -28.96 27.93 -10.81
C ASN A 22 -30.42 28.02 -11.27
N GLY A 23 -31.29 28.60 -10.45
CA GLY A 23 -32.71 28.75 -10.80
C GLY A 23 -33.49 29.57 -9.78
N CYS A 24 -34.78 29.77 -10.07
CA CYS A 24 -35.73 30.41 -9.16
C CYS A 24 -36.50 29.36 -8.38
N GLY A 25 -36.76 29.59 -7.10
CA GLY A 25 -37.58 28.73 -6.26
C GLY A 25 -36.98 28.47 -4.88
N ASN A 26 -37.55 27.50 -4.18
CA ASN A 26 -37.07 27.07 -2.87
C ASN A 26 -36.14 25.86 -3.00
N CYS A 27 -35.15 25.79 -2.11
CA CYS A 27 -34.25 24.67 -2.02
C CYS A 27 -34.95 23.39 -1.54
N THR A 28 -34.71 22.29 -2.25
CA THR A 28 -35.27 20.96 -1.93
C THR A 28 -34.21 19.96 -1.50
N SER A 29 -32.92 20.27 -1.67
CA SER A 29 -31.80 19.43 -1.26
C SER A 29 -31.03 20.05 -0.08
N ALA A 30 -30.34 19.21 0.69
CA ALA A 30 -29.54 19.64 1.84
C ALA A 30 -28.32 20.52 1.46
N THR A 31 -27.89 20.47 0.20
CA THR A 31 -26.76 21.26 -0.32
C THR A 31 -27.19 22.54 -1.04
N CYS A 32 -28.50 22.75 -1.21
CA CYS A 32 -29.04 23.95 -1.84
C CYS A 32 -29.14 25.09 -0.81
N LYS A 33 -28.73 26.29 -1.21
CA LYS A 33 -28.84 27.52 -0.41
C LYS A 33 -29.78 28.52 -1.08
N THR A 34 -30.72 29.05 -0.30
CA THR A 34 -31.57 30.16 -0.72
C THR A 34 -30.84 31.48 -0.49
N CYS A 35 -31.06 32.45 -1.38
CA CYS A 35 -30.56 33.81 -1.24
C CYS A 35 -31.61 34.79 -1.78
N THR A 36 -31.68 36.00 -1.23
CA THR A 36 -32.78 36.96 -1.47
C THR A 36 -32.39 38.19 -2.31
N GLY A 37 -31.13 38.30 -2.73
CA GLY A 37 -30.64 39.39 -3.57
C GLY A 37 -30.82 39.15 -5.07
N HIS A 38 -30.89 40.20 -5.88
CA HIS A 38 -30.83 40.05 -7.33
C HIS A 38 -29.49 39.43 -7.75
N ARG A 39 -29.54 38.31 -8.48
CA ARG A 39 -28.36 37.57 -8.97
C ARG A 39 -27.42 37.12 -7.84
N CYS A 40 -27.95 36.85 -6.65
CA CYS A 40 -27.16 36.35 -5.50
C CYS A 40 -26.68 34.90 -5.67
N ASN A 41 -27.28 34.15 -6.60
CA ASN A 41 -26.88 32.80 -7.00
C ASN A 41 -25.74 32.86 -8.05
N ASP A 42 -24.68 33.62 -7.74
CA ASP A 42 -23.55 33.87 -8.66
C ASP A 42 -22.50 32.75 -8.67
N GLY A 43 -22.70 31.75 -7.83
CA GLY A 43 -21.88 30.56 -7.71
C GLY A 43 -20.50 30.77 -7.07
N LYS A 44 -20.24 31.93 -6.47
CA LYS A 44 -18.94 32.27 -5.88
C LYS A 44 -18.80 31.87 -4.41
N SER A 45 -19.89 31.56 -3.73
CA SER A 45 -19.93 31.20 -2.31
C SER A 45 -20.60 29.85 -2.10
N PHE A 46 -20.01 28.78 -2.65
CA PHE A 46 -20.45 27.42 -2.33
C PHE A 46 -19.65 26.87 -1.16
N PRO A 47 -20.31 26.44 -0.08
CA PRO A 47 -19.61 25.72 0.97
C PRO A 47 -19.22 24.32 0.48
N TYR A 48 -18.23 23.74 1.13
CA TYR A 48 -17.83 22.36 0.92
C TYR A 48 -18.63 21.44 1.84
N TYR A 49 -18.69 20.15 1.49
CA TYR A 49 -19.47 19.18 2.25
C TYR A 49 -18.69 17.90 2.50
N CYS A 50 -18.50 17.61 3.79
CA CYS A 50 -17.97 16.34 4.29
C CYS A 50 -19.11 15.50 4.90
N LEU A 51 -18.85 14.21 5.11
CA LEU A 51 -19.69 13.36 5.95
C LEU A 51 -19.41 13.65 7.42
N ASN A 52 -20.47 13.66 8.23
CA ASN A 52 -20.39 13.65 9.67
C ASN A 52 -20.05 12.22 10.18
N SER A 53 -19.77 12.08 11.47
CA SER A 53 -19.35 10.80 12.10
C SER A 53 -20.44 9.72 12.07
N ASP A 54 -21.70 10.08 11.87
CA ASP A 54 -22.77 9.10 11.60
C ASP A 54 -22.61 8.39 10.23
N GLY A 55 -21.78 8.94 9.34
CA GLY A 55 -21.47 8.43 8.01
C GLY A 55 -22.53 8.73 6.96
N THR A 56 -23.59 9.48 7.28
CA THR A 56 -24.73 9.74 6.39
C THR A 56 -25.09 11.21 6.32
N SER A 57 -25.06 11.92 7.44
CA SER A 57 -25.36 13.35 7.50
C SER A 57 -24.26 14.18 6.88
N LEU A 58 -24.68 15.30 6.30
CA LEU A 58 -23.76 16.28 5.71
C LEU A 58 -23.30 17.30 6.74
N LEU A 59 -22.01 17.60 6.71
CA LEU A 59 -21.39 18.69 7.44
C LEU A 59 -20.92 19.75 6.45
N GLU A 60 -21.33 21.00 6.67
CA GLU A 60 -20.89 22.15 5.88
C GLU A 60 -19.51 22.63 6.35
N CYS A 61 -18.58 22.83 5.41
CA CYS A 61 -17.18 23.10 5.68
C CYS A 61 -16.69 24.35 4.94
N SER A 62 -15.72 25.06 5.55
CA SER A 62 -15.06 26.23 4.96
C SER A 62 -13.95 25.88 3.97
N SER A 63 -13.41 24.65 4.02
CA SER A 63 -12.45 24.10 3.07
C SER A 63 -12.95 22.77 2.51
N PRO A 64 -12.44 22.33 1.35
CA PRO A 64 -12.81 21.04 0.76
C PRO A 64 -12.31 19.84 1.56
N ASP A 65 -11.42 20.04 2.52
CA ASP A 65 -10.72 18.96 3.19
C ASP A 65 -11.65 18.27 4.18
N CYS A 66 -11.67 16.96 4.11
CA CYS A 66 -12.40 16.07 4.98
C CYS A 66 -11.47 15.00 5.53
N TYR A 67 -11.80 14.50 6.71
CA TYR A 67 -11.12 13.35 7.30
C TYR A 67 -12.09 12.26 7.74
N ILE A 68 -11.58 11.04 7.84
CA ILE A 68 -12.20 9.93 8.57
C ILE A 68 -11.12 9.12 9.27
N ASP A 69 -11.32 8.80 10.55
CA ASP A 69 -10.39 8.02 11.35
C ASP A 69 -10.88 6.57 11.60
N LYS A 70 -9.99 5.75 12.16
CA LYS A 70 -10.24 4.36 12.55
C LYS A 70 -11.42 4.20 13.50
N ASN A 71 -11.65 5.18 14.37
CA ASN A 71 -12.75 5.19 15.33
C ASN A 71 -14.07 5.68 14.69
N LEU A 72 -14.06 5.93 13.38
CA LEU A 72 -15.18 6.44 12.59
C LEU A 72 -15.56 7.88 12.94
N ASN A 73 -14.67 8.63 13.58
CA ASN A 73 -14.82 10.08 13.65
C ASN A 73 -14.55 10.65 12.26
N ALA A 74 -15.42 11.55 11.81
CA ALA A 74 -15.36 12.13 10.50
C ALA A 74 -15.89 13.57 10.52
N GLY A 75 -15.31 14.44 9.70
CA GLY A 75 -15.70 15.83 9.60
C GLY A 75 -14.82 16.66 8.67
N CYS A 76 -14.86 17.97 8.85
CA CYS A 76 -14.06 18.94 8.09
C CYS A 76 -12.59 18.95 8.55
N GLY A 77 -11.71 19.39 7.66
CA GLY A 77 -10.27 19.52 7.88
C GLY A 77 -9.52 18.21 7.64
N THR A 78 -8.25 18.20 8.02
CA THR A 78 -7.34 17.07 7.84
C THR A 78 -7.09 16.32 9.14
N CYS A 79 -6.58 15.09 9.05
CA CYS A 79 -6.15 14.27 10.16
C CYS A 79 -5.11 14.99 11.04
N ASP A 80 -4.14 15.66 10.42
CA ASP A 80 -3.11 16.44 11.13
C ASP A 80 -3.71 17.69 11.78
N GLY A 81 -4.58 18.40 11.07
CA GLY A 81 -5.27 19.58 11.59
C GLY A 81 -6.13 19.26 12.82
N ASN A 82 -6.73 18.06 12.85
CA ASN A 82 -7.51 17.54 13.97
C ASN A 82 -6.67 16.77 15.02
N LYS A 83 -5.33 16.70 14.86
CA LYS A 83 -4.40 16.02 15.78
C LYS A 83 -4.75 14.54 16.04
N ILE A 84 -5.15 13.83 14.99
CA ILE A 84 -5.56 12.43 15.05
C ILE A 84 -4.34 11.52 14.94
N ASN A 85 -4.05 10.79 16.01
CA ASN A 85 -2.88 9.91 16.12
C ASN A 85 -3.18 8.42 15.85
N VAL A 86 -4.38 8.11 15.41
CA VAL A 86 -4.76 6.78 14.91
C VAL A 86 -4.82 6.80 13.37
N SER A 87 -4.94 5.63 12.74
CA SER A 87 -5.16 5.52 11.29
C SER A 87 -6.27 6.45 10.84
N CYS A 88 -5.93 7.36 9.93
CA CYS A 88 -6.82 8.39 9.45
C CYS A 88 -6.54 8.70 7.98
N VAL A 89 -7.59 9.03 7.24
CA VAL A 89 -7.51 9.32 5.80
C VAL A 89 -8.01 10.73 5.53
N ASP A 90 -7.18 11.50 4.84
CA ASP A 90 -7.54 12.79 4.26
C ASP A 90 -8.13 12.63 2.86
N CYS A 91 -9.07 13.50 2.50
CA CYS A 91 -9.55 13.64 1.13
C CYS A 91 -10.17 15.03 0.92
N SER A 92 -10.25 15.47 -0.35
CA SER A 92 -10.75 16.81 -0.68
C SER A 92 -11.76 16.76 -1.83
N ASP A 93 -12.94 16.20 -1.56
CA ASP A 93 -14.06 16.09 -2.52
C ASP A 93 -15.40 15.91 -1.78
N PHE A 94 -16.52 16.08 -2.48
CA PHE A 94 -17.87 15.98 -1.92
C PHE A 94 -18.12 14.62 -1.24
N LYS A 95 -18.34 14.65 0.08
CA LYS A 95 -18.60 13.45 0.90
C LYS A 95 -17.52 12.36 0.76
N CYS A 96 -16.27 12.75 0.51
CA CYS A 96 -15.20 11.80 0.19
C CYS A 96 -14.77 10.91 1.38
N ASN A 97 -14.98 11.39 2.60
CA ASN A 97 -14.56 10.76 3.86
C ASN A 97 -15.51 9.64 4.31
N SER A 98 -15.85 8.76 3.36
CA SER A 98 -16.72 7.60 3.62
C SER A 98 -15.99 6.48 4.36
N ARG A 99 -16.76 5.62 5.04
CA ARG A 99 -16.20 4.41 5.69
C ARG A 99 -15.50 3.47 4.70
N ASN A 100 -15.93 3.44 3.45
CA ASN A 100 -15.28 2.63 2.41
C ASN A 100 -13.89 3.16 2.07
N LYS A 101 -13.71 4.48 2.03
CA LYS A 101 -12.41 5.12 1.81
C LYS A 101 -11.38 4.63 2.84
N LEU A 102 -11.78 4.54 4.11
CA LEU A 102 -10.94 4.01 5.19
C LEU A 102 -10.60 2.52 4.97
N LYS A 103 -11.58 1.68 4.62
CA LYS A 103 -11.40 0.23 4.41
C LYS A 103 -10.49 -0.11 3.22
N GLU A 104 -10.57 0.66 2.15
CA GLU A 104 -9.77 0.47 0.94
C GLU A 104 -8.35 1.04 1.07
N THR A 105 -8.11 1.81 2.13
CA THR A 105 -6.80 2.42 2.39
C THR A 105 -5.89 1.44 3.11
N VAL A 106 -4.67 1.30 2.59
CA VAL A 106 -3.62 0.48 3.20
C VAL A 106 -2.92 1.29 4.29
N PHE A 107 -2.94 0.78 5.51
CA PHE A 107 -2.08 1.23 6.61
C PHE A 107 -1.07 0.13 6.92
N CYS A 108 0.12 0.50 7.36
CA CYS A 108 1.19 -0.44 7.69
C CYS A 108 1.48 -0.39 9.19
N TYR A 109 1.99 -1.49 9.75
CA TYR A 109 2.72 -1.37 11.01
C TYR A 109 4.00 -0.57 10.79
N GLU A 110 4.34 0.24 11.78
CA GLU A 110 5.55 1.06 11.84
C GLU A 110 6.34 0.67 13.07
N LYS A 111 7.63 0.42 12.85
CA LYS A 111 8.58 0.04 13.89
C LYS A 111 10.00 0.31 13.43
N GLU A 112 10.77 0.98 14.27
CA GLU A 112 12.22 1.07 14.13
C GLU A 112 12.94 0.03 15.01
N GLU A 113 14.24 -0.20 14.76
CA GLU A 113 15.03 -1.10 15.61
C GLU A 113 14.96 -0.66 17.08
N ASN A 114 14.80 -1.62 17.99
CA ASN A 114 14.56 -1.44 19.43
C ASN A 114 13.25 -0.71 19.79
N GLY A 115 12.44 -0.34 18.79
CA GLY A 115 11.16 0.30 18.99
C GLY A 115 10.04 -0.67 19.34
N GLN A 116 8.91 -0.11 19.72
CA GLN A 116 7.65 -0.86 19.79
C GLN A 116 6.93 -0.78 18.45
N GLU A 117 6.28 -1.88 18.08
CA GLU A 117 5.39 -1.89 16.92
C GLU A 117 4.19 -0.99 17.22
N SER A 118 3.82 -0.17 16.24
CA SER A 118 2.62 0.65 16.28
C SER A 118 1.93 0.63 14.93
N GLU A 119 0.63 0.87 14.92
CA GLU A 119 -0.11 1.08 13.68
C GLU A 119 0.19 2.49 13.13
N GLY A 120 0.61 2.56 11.86
CA GLY A 120 0.86 3.82 11.18
C GLY A 120 -0.41 4.66 11.09
N SER A 121 -0.32 5.92 11.50
CA SER A 121 -1.49 6.81 11.58
C SER A 121 -1.95 7.36 10.23
N ARG A 122 -1.15 7.19 9.17
CA ARG A 122 -1.41 7.77 7.84
C ARG A 122 -1.40 6.70 6.74
N PRO A 123 -2.10 6.93 5.62
CA PRO A 123 -2.16 6.00 4.50
C PRO A 123 -0.79 5.70 3.93
N CYS A 124 -0.52 4.43 3.63
CA CYS A 124 0.64 4.07 2.85
C CYS A 124 0.38 4.32 1.36
N THR A 125 0.91 5.42 0.83
CA THR A 125 0.71 5.85 -0.57
C THR A 125 1.17 4.80 -1.59
N GLU A 126 2.24 4.07 -1.27
CA GLU A 126 2.76 2.98 -2.12
C GLU A 126 1.88 1.74 -2.13
N LYS A 127 0.89 1.64 -1.21
CA LYS A 127 0.02 0.47 -1.00
C LYS A 127 0.81 -0.83 -0.79
N LYS A 128 2.00 -0.70 -0.22
CA LYS A 128 2.91 -1.80 0.10
C LYS A 128 3.47 -1.57 1.49
N CYS A 129 3.45 -2.60 2.32
CA CYS A 129 4.07 -2.58 3.63
C CYS A 129 5.26 -3.53 3.61
N PHE A 130 6.31 -3.20 4.35
CA PHE A 130 7.47 -4.08 4.51
C PHE A 130 7.66 -4.50 5.96
N ILE A 131 8.24 -5.67 6.14
CA ILE A 131 8.85 -6.12 7.39
C ILE A 131 10.23 -6.69 7.07
N SER A 132 11.24 -6.25 7.80
CA SER A 132 12.62 -6.71 7.65
C SER A 132 13.23 -6.99 9.01
N ALA A 133 14.11 -7.98 9.12
CA ALA A 133 14.86 -8.21 10.34
C ALA A 133 16.34 -8.51 10.03
N ASP A 134 17.23 -7.82 10.72
CA ASP A 134 18.67 -8.06 10.61
C ASP A 134 19.07 -9.28 11.43
N THR A 135 19.11 -10.43 10.76
CA THR A 135 19.47 -11.72 11.35
C THR A 135 20.96 -11.85 11.66
N THR A 136 21.81 -10.91 11.23
CA THR A 136 23.25 -10.93 11.53
C THR A 136 23.57 -10.29 12.88
N LYS A 137 22.67 -9.45 13.40
CA LYS A 137 22.83 -8.76 14.69
C LYS A 137 22.21 -9.52 15.87
N GLY A 138 21.43 -10.57 15.62
CA GLY A 138 20.71 -11.33 16.64
C GLY A 138 21.07 -12.80 16.65
N GLU A 139 21.49 -13.31 17.81
CA GLU A 139 21.88 -14.72 17.99
C GLU A 139 20.73 -15.58 18.57
N SER A 140 19.60 -14.95 18.98
CA SER A 140 18.43 -15.63 19.56
C SER A 140 17.08 -15.11 19.00
N GLU A 141 15.98 -15.86 19.19
CA GLU A 141 14.61 -15.42 18.81
C GLU A 141 14.19 -14.08 19.45
N GLY A 142 14.67 -13.79 20.67
CA GLY A 142 14.41 -12.52 21.36
C GLY A 142 15.09 -11.33 20.66
N ASP A 143 16.22 -11.56 20.01
CA ASP A 143 16.96 -10.54 19.28
C ASP A 143 16.29 -10.18 17.94
N LEU A 144 15.56 -11.12 17.34
CA LEU A 144 14.89 -10.91 16.06
C LEU A 144 13.88 -9.75 16.15
N LYS A 145 13.13 -9.67 17.26
CA LYS A 145 12.21 -8.57 17.55
C LYS A 145 12.93 -7.24 17.70
N LYS A 146 14.13 -7.22 18.26
CA LYS A 146 14.92 -6.01 18.51
C LYS A 146 15.42 -5.40 17.20
N TYR A 147 15.78 -6.23 16.23
CA TYR A 147 16.29 -5.79 14.92
C TYR A 147 15.25 -5.85 13.80
N THR A 148 13.98 -6.00 14.15
CA THR A 148 12.87 -5.87 13.20
C THR A 148 12.59 -4.40 12.91
N ARG A 149 12.40 -4.08 11.63
CA ARG A 149 11.87 -2.81 11.14
C ARG A 149 10.62 -3.06 10.29
N GLN A 150 9.64 -2.18 10.41
CA GLN A 150 8.37 -2.23 9.70
C GLN A 150 8.01 -0.84 9.19
N GLY A 151 7.37 -0.77 8.03
CA GLY A 151 6.87 0.50 7.53
C GLY A 151 6.16 0.41 6.19
N CYS A 152 5.84 1.57 5.64
CA CYS A 152 5.32 1.74 4.30
C CYS A 152 6.44 1.69 3.26
N GLY A 153 6.14 1.10 2.10
CA GLY A 153 6.99 1.05 0.93
C GLY A 153 7.61 -0.32 0.69
N LYS A 154 8.73 -0.31 -0.02
CA LYS A 154 9.50 -1.51 -0.38
C LYS A 154 10.53 -1.84 0.69
N CYS A 155 11.13 -3.03 0.57
CA CYS A 155 12.26 -3.44 1.40
C CYS A 155 13.41 -2.43 1.33
N PRO A 156 13.94 -1.96 2.47
CA PRO A 156 14.94 -0.90 2.52
C PRO A 156 16.35 -1.37 2.11
N SER A 157 16.62 -2.68 2.19
CA SER A 157 17.91 -3.28 1.82
C SER A 157 17.69 -4.63 1.16
N PRO A 158 18.44 -4.97 0.09
CA PRO A 158 18.39 -6.31 -0.51
C PRO A 158 19.16 -7.35 0.32
N VAL A 159 20.13 -6.92 1.14
CA VAL A 159 20.99 -7.81 1.94
C VAL A 159 20.29 -8.30 3.21
N ILE A 160 19.40 -7.47 3.77
CA ILE A 160 18.68 -7.78 5.00
C ILE A 160 17.41 -8.54 4.64
N PRO A 161 17.15 -9.72 5.24
CA PRO A 161 15.90 -10.45 5.08
C PRO A 161 14.70 -9.53 5.21
N CYS A 162 13.84 -9.57 4.19
CA CYS A 162 12.69 -8.68 4.12
C CYS A 162 11.56 -9.28 3.29
N GLN A 163 10.33 -8.94 3.67
CA GLN A 163 9.12 -9.26 2.93
C GLN A 163 8.26 -8.02 2.74
N THR A 164 7.45 -8.06 1.68
CA THR A 164 6.44 -7.04 1.40
C THR A 164 5.07 -7.66 1.24
N CYS A 165 4.03 -6.90 1.59
CA CYS A 165 2.63 -7.27 1.43
C CYS A 165 1.81 -6.01 1.08
N ASN A 166 0.54 -6.15 0.69
CA ASN A 166 -0.25 -5.06 0.09
C ASN A 166 -1.64 -4.87 0.74
N THR A 167 -1.88 -5.46 1.90
CA THR A 167 -3.13 -5.30 2.67
C THR A 167 -2.86 -4.53 3.96
N THR A 168 -3.92 -3.99 4.57
CA THR A 168 -3.80 -3.21 5.80
C THR A 168 -3.23 -4.05 6.94
N LEU A 169 -2.19 -3.54 7.62
CA LEU A 169 -1.52 -4.16 8.77
C LEU A 169 -0.98 -5.57 8.49
N CYS A 170 -0.56 -5.81 7.26
CA CYS A 170 -0.12 -7.13 6.81
C CYS A 170 1.34 -7.45 7.20
N ASN A 171 2.15 -6.43 7.44
CA ASN A 171 3.60 -6.54 7.64
C ASN A 171 3.95 -6.91 9.10
N ASN A 172 3.32 -7.95 9.63
CA ASN A 172 3.53 -8.44 11.00
C ASN A 172 4.61 -9.54 11.08
N GLU A 173 4.99 -9.93 12.30
CA GLU A 173 6.01 -10.95 12.55
C GLU A 173 5.66 -12.32 11.93
N THR A 174 4.39 -12.68 11.85
CA THR A 174 3.94 -13.94 11.22
C THR A 174 4.32 -13.97 9.74
N LEU A 175 4.08 -12.88 9.00
CA LEU A 175 4.50 -12.76 7.61
C LEU A 175 5.98 -13.08 7.45
N PHE A 176 6.83 -12.49 8.32
CA PHE A 176 8.27 -12.72 8.29
C PHE A 176 8.62 -14.20 8.57
N LYS A 177 8.00 -14.80 9.59
CA LYS A 177 8.26 -16.18 10.02
C LYS A 177 7.74 -17.26 9.06
N ASP A 178 6.77 -16.94 8.21
CA ASP A 178 6.21 -17.87 7.22
C ASP A 178 7.13 -18.09 6.01
N SER A 179 8.25 -17.36 5.91
CA SER A 179 9.27 -17.58 4.88
C SER A 179 10.62 -17.96 5.47
N HIS A 180 11.30 -18.83 4.75
CA HIS A 180 12.73 -19.04 4.85
C HIS A 180 13.44 -18.03 3.95
N TYR A 181 14.62 -17.55 4.32
CA TYR A 181 15.34 -16.52 3.55
C TYR A 181 16.64 -17.07 2.99
N CYS A 182 16.77 -17.02 1.67
CA CYS A 182 17.93 -17.56 0.95
C CYS A 182 18.71 -16.46 0.24
N TRP A 183 20.00 -16.68 0.04
CA TRP A 183 20.80 -15.87 -0.86
C TRP A 183 20.40 -16.15 -2.31
N ALA A 184 19.93 -15.14 -3.03
CA ALA A 184 19.78 -15.19 -4.48
C ALA A 184 21.11 -14.83 -5.18
N GLU A 185 21.83 -13.86 -4.62
CA GLU A 185 23.15 -13.41 -5.06
C GLU A 185 23.99 -13.04 -3.82
N ALA A 186 25.27 -12.70 -4.01
CA ALA A 186 26.20 -12.40 -2.91
C ALA A 186 25.70 -11.36 -1.90
N ASN A 187 24.85 -10.42 -2.34
CA ASN A 187 24.34 -9.31 -1.53
C ASN A 187 22.81 -9.16 -1.63
N THR A 188 22.10 -10.23 -2.01
CA THR A 188 20.65 -10.19 -2.19
C THR A 188 20.02 -11.41 -1.54
N THR A 189 19.12 -11.17 -0.61
CA THR A 189 18.27 -12.18 0.01
C THR A 189 16.91 -12.18 -0.64
N ILE A 190 16.29 -13.37 -0.71
CA ILE A 190 14.93 -13.55 -1.19
C ILE A 190 14.12 -14.35 -0.16
N PRO A 191 12.83 -14.04 0.00
CA PRO A 191 11.91 -14.86 0.79
C PRO A 191 11.43 -16.06 -0.02
N CYS A 192 11.48 -17.25 0.59
CA CYS A 192 10.96 -18.51 0.09
C CYS A 192 9.92 -19.03 1.07
N LYS A 193 8.65 -19.16 0.66
CA LYS A 193 7.59 -19.64 1.55
C LYS A 193 7.89 -21.05 2.04
N ILE A 194 7.83 -21.25 3.36
CA ILE A 194 8.14 -22.53 3.99
C ILE A 194 7.16 -23.62 3.54
N SER A 195 5.89 -23.27 3.35
CA SER A 195 4.85 -24.22 2.90
C SER A 195 5.10 -24.77 1.49
N GLU A 196 5.83 -24.04 0.65
CA GLU A 196 6.05 -24.40 -0.75
C GLU A 196 7.43 -25.05 -0.95
N TYR A 197 8.46 -24.55 -0.27
CA TYR A 197 9.87 -24.93 -0.50
C TYR A 197 10.54 -25.60 0.72
N GLY A 198 9.84 -25.67 1.85
CA GLY A 198 10.46 -26.03 3.12
C GLY A 198 11.48 -25.01 3.60
N ASN A 199 12.34 -25.42 4.53
CA ASN A 199 13.43 -24.61 5.06
C ASN A 199 14.74 -24.89 4.32
N VAL A 200 14.71 -24.86 2.98
CA VAL A 200 15.83 -25.29 2.13
C VAL A 200 16.27 -24.16 1.20
N CYS A 201 17.56 -23.82 1.27
CA CYS A 201 18.25 -23.06 0.23
C CYS A 201 19.13 -23.99 -0.59
N TYR A 202 19.31 -23.70 -1.87
CA TYR A 202 20.23 -24.44 -2.75
C TYR A 202 21.26 -23.51 -3.39
N TYR A 203 22.39 -24.09 -3.78
CA TYR A 203 23.37 -23.47 -4.67
C TYR A 203 23.85 -24.51 -5.67
N ALA A 204 24.20 -24.09 -6.87
CA ALA A 204 24.75 -24.96 -7.90
C ALA A 204 26.01 -24.33 -8.50
N VAL A 205 27.01 -25.16 -8.77
CA VAL A 205 28.20 -24.77 -9.54
C VAL A 205 27.99 -25.23 -10.98
N ILE A 206 27.71 -24.30 -11.88
CA ILE A 206 27.57 -24.60 -13.32
C ILE A 206 28.96 -24.51 -13.94
N ASN A 207 29.59 -25.66 -14.18
CA ASN A 207 30.82 -25.74 -14.97
C ASN A 207 30.46 -25.72 -16.45
N ASP A 208 30.36 -24.52 -17.04
CA ASP A 208 30.33 -24.42 -18.50
C ASP A 208 31.71 -24.79 -19.03
N SER A 209 31.78 -25.85 -19.83
CA SER A 209 32.99 -26.34 -20.53
C SER A 209 33.54 -25.36 -21.59
N LYS A 210 33.22 -24.07 -21.47
CA LYS A 210 33.81 -22.93 -22.19
C LYS A 210 34.31 -21.85 -21.22
N GLY A 211 35.04 -22.23 -20.18
CA GLY A 211 36.15 -21.45 -19.60
C GLY A 211 35.95 -19.94 -19.39
N ARG A 212 34.76 -19.47 -18.99
CA ARG A 212 34.56 -18.09 -18.53
C ARG A 212 33.73 -18.10 -17.26
N PHE A 213 34.42 -17.91 -16.14
CA PHE A 213 33.79 -17.60 -14.87
C PHE A 213 33.03 -16.28 -15.02
N VAL A 214 31.72 -16.31 -14.82
CA VAL A 214 30.89 -15.11 -14.68
C VAL A 214 30.28 -15.15 -13.27
N GLY A 215 30.75 -14.27 -12.38
CA GLY A 215 30.14 -14.02 -11.07
C GLY A 215 30.97 -14.46 -9.85
N PRO A 216 30.89 -13.74 -8.71
CA PRO A 216 31.91 -13.76 -7.66
C PRO A 216 31.72 -14.93 -6.69
N TYR A 217 32.32 -16.07 -7.00
CA TYR A 217 32.44 -17.18 -6.06
C TYR A 217 33.44 -16.85 -4.96
N ARG A 218 32.97 -16.49 -3.76
CA ARG A 218 33.72 -16.68 -2.51
C ARG A 218 33.15 -17.89 -1.78
N LYS A 219 34.03 -18.89 -1.62
CA LYS A 219 33.86 -20.15 -0.89
C LYS A 219 33.10 -19.99 0.43
N ILE A 220 32.07 -20.81 0.64
CA ILE A 220 31.70 -21.31 1.97
C ILE A 220 31.49 -22.82 1.82
N PHE A 221 32.35 -23.60 2.47
CA PHE A 221 32.19 -25.05 2.61
C PHE A 221 31.09 -25.32 3.64
N SER A 222 30.17 -26.24 3.32
CA SER A 222 29.56 -27.07 4.35
C SER A 222 29.23 -28.44 3.78
N THR A 223 29.89 -29.46 4.34
CA THR A 223 29.75 -30.87 4.00
C THR A 223 28.59 -31.46 4.79
N HIS A 224 27.46 -31.74 4.12
CA HIS A 224 26.63 -32.93 4.34
C HIS A 224 25.59 -33.00 3.21
N PHE A 225 25.92 -33.77 2.18
CA PHE A 225 25.02 -34.13 1.08
C PHE A 225 24.64 -35.60 1.28
N ASP A 226 23.37 -35.85 1.59
CA ASP A 226 22.81 -37.20 1.61
C ASP A 226 22.15 -37.48 0.25
N SER A 227 22.65 -38.49 -0.44
CA SER A 227 22.57 -38.65 -1.90
C SER A 227 21.38 -39.49 -2.38
N THR A 228 20.22 -39.46 -1.71
CA THR A 228 19.20 -40.51 -1.92
C THR A 228 17.86 -40.07 -2.51
N ASP A 229 17.65 -38.82 -2.93
CA ASP A 229 16.37 -38.43 -3.56
C ASP A 229 16.54 -37.82 -4.96
N THR A 230 16.54 -38.69 -5.98
CA THR A 230 16.67 -38.34 -7.41
C THR A 230 15.35 -38.39 -8.18
N THR A 231 14.18 -38.33 -7.54
CA THR A 231 12.91 -38.46 -8.28
C THR A 231 11.83 -37.48 -7.82
N ARG A 232 11.94 -36.22 -8.27
CA ARG A 232 10.80 -35.33 -8.63
C ARG A 232 11.27 -33.90 -8.92
N TYR A 233 11.84 -33.65 -10.11
CA TYR A 233 11.83 -32.28 -10.66
C TYR A 233 11.49 -32.37 -12.15
N GLY A 234 10.25 -31.96 -12.46
CA GLY A 234 9.80 -31.74 -13.81
C GLY A 234 10.48 -30.49 -14.37
N TRP A 235 11.01 -30.61 -15.58
CA TRP A 235 11.57 -29.51 -16.34
C TRP A 235 10.46 -28.54 -16.75
N GLY A 236 10.31 -27.44 -16.02
CA GLY A 236 9.58 -26.27 -16.51
C GLY A 236 10.44 -25.56 -17.55
N GLN A 237 10.11 -25.72 -18.84
CA GLN A 237 10.73 -24.96 -19.93
C GLN A 237 10.52 -23.46 -19.70
N LEU A 238 11.61 -22.72 -19.51
CA LEU A 238 11.64 -21.28 -19.74
C LEU A 238 11.73 -21.07 -21.26
N SER A 239 10.64 -20.61 -21.87
CA SER A 239 10.64 -20.12 -23.25
C SER A 239 11.49 -18.85 -23.36
N PRO A 240 12.25 -18.65 -24.44
CA PRO A 240 12.98 -17.41 -24.67
C PRO A 240 12.02 -16.30 -25.13
N ALA A 241 12.19 -15.12 -24.55
CA ALA A 241 11.55 -13.91 -25.05
C ALA A 241 12.21 -13.50 -26.39
N SER A 242 11.35 -13.30 -27.39
CA SER A 242 11.62 -12.56 -28.63
C SER A 242 11.14 -11.13 -28.49
#